data_AF-A0A2J6QX16-F1
#
_entry.id   AF-A0A2J6QX16-F1
#
_cell.length_a   1.000
_cell.length_b   1.000
_cell.length_c   1.000
_cell.angle_alpha   90.00
_cell.angle_beta   90.00
_cell.angle_gamma   90.00
#
_symmetry.space_group_name_H-M   'P 1'
#
loop_
_entity.id
_entity.type
_entity.pdbx_description
1 polymer ?
#
loop_
_entity_poly.entity_id
_entity_poly.type
_entity_poly.pdbx_seq_one_letter_code
_entity_poly.pdbx_strand_id
1 'polypeptide(L)'
;MANPRRFPRFTCLPSELRLRIWELSIPEARVVPVRFHRRFNQYVSDAAPPALLHVCSETRTLFLSTHTKLILSPKYDSAVFVNFAIDTIFFDGLDCSPEGDLSLDLARSPHRTRILSCAIETQVWEILRVFKYDPLSEVRMMPKLKTMALVMMRDHDGGERERRHIDRYGSHNFTVRVNSTTVESGLINVQGWVDTLRNDLRQPLNRLWAGNIPTVQMWLW
;
A
#
# COMPACT_ATOMS: atom_id res chain seq x y z
N MET A 1 19.26 19.42 37.64
CA MET A 1 19.68 18.60 36.48
C MET A 1 18.42 18.07 35.79
N ALA A 2 18.15 18.49 34.55
CA ALA A 2 17.00 18.00 33.79
C ALA A 2 17.28 16.58 33.30
N ASN A 3 16.39 15.63 33.60
CA ASN A 3 16.49 14.26 33.07
C ASN A 3 16.10 14.29 31.58
N PRO A 4 17.01 13.99 30.64
CA PRO A 4 16.73 14.08 29.20
C PRO A 4 15.63 13.11 28.73
N ARG A 5 15.20 12.16 29.57
CA ARG A 5 14.08 11.25 29.30
C ARG A 5 12.69 11.82 29.60
N ARG A 6 12.60 13.03 30.15
CA ARG A 6 11.32 13.70 30.44
C ARG A 6 11.36 15.12 29.93
N PHE A 7 10.37 15.48 29.12
CA PHE A 7 10.14 16.85 28.68
C PHE A 7 8.89 17.41 29.40
N PRO A 8 9.00 17.73 30.71
CA PRO A 8 7.86 18.07 31.56
C PRO A 8 7.18 19.38 31.18
N ARG A 9 7.81 20.20 30.34
CA ARG A 9 7.26 21.49 29.90
C ARG A 9 6.12 21.33 28.89
N PHE A 10 6.08 20.24 28.13
CA PHE A 10 5.01 20.04 27.16
C PHE A 10 3.64 19.92 27.83
N THR A 11 3.56 19.20 28.95
CA THR A 11 2.32 19.08 29.73
C THR A 11 1.87 20.40 30.37
N CYS A 12 2.76 21.39 30.50
CA CYS A 12 2.42 22.71 31.02
C CYS A 12 1.84 23.64 29.94
N LEU A 13 1.85 23.24 28.67
CA LEU A 13 1.21 24.01 27.61
C LEU A 13 -0.33 23.90 27.71
N PRO A 14 -1.07 24.99 27.43
CA PRO A 14 -2.51 24.93 27.21
C PRO A 14 -2.88 23.83 26.21
N SER A 15 -4.06 23.22 26.41
CA SER A 15 -4.54 22.11 25.57
C SER A 15 -4.56 22.47 24.09
N GLU A 16 -4.95 23.69 23.74
CA GLU A 16 -4.98 24.19 22.36
C GLU A 16 -3.60 24.11 21.69
N LEU A 17 -2.54 24.53 22.38
CA LEU A 17 -1.19 24.47 21.86
C LEU A 17 -0.68 23.03 21.76
N ARG A 18 -1.00 22.18 22.74
CA ARG A 18 -0.64 20.75 22.68
C ARG A 18 -1.30 20.05 21.51
N LEU A 19 -2.61 20.25 21.32
CA LEU A 19 -3.36 19.72 20.20
C LEU A 19 -2.80 20.22 18.88
N ARG A 20 -2.47 21.51 18.77
CA ARG A 20 -1.87 22.07 17.55
C ARG A 20 -0.52 21.45 17.21
N ILE A 21 0.33 21.20 18.22
CA ILE A 21 1.61 20.51 18.02
C ILE A 21 1.37 19.07 17.57
N TRP A 22 0.40 18.38 18.15
CA TRP A 22 0.03 17.02 17.75
C TRP A 22 -0.56 16.93 16.35
N GLU A 23 -1.41 17.89 15.96
CA GLU A 23 -1.93 18.00 14.58
C GLU A 23 -0.81 18.13 13.57
N LEU A 24 0.18 18.99 13.85
CA LEU A 24 1.37 19.16 13.02
C LEU A 24 2.31 17.94 13.04
N SER A 25 2.12 17.02 14.00
CA SER A 25 2.88 15.78 14.11
C SER A 25 2.18 14.58 13.45
N ILE A 26 0.98 14.78 12.90
CA ILE A 26 0.29 13.75 12.11
C ILE A 26 1.12 13.50 10.85
N PRO A 27 1.35 12.22 10.46
CA PRO A 27 2.06 11.93 9.23
C PRO A 27 1.44 12.64 8.03
N GLU A 28 2.31 13.22 7.20
CA GLU A 28 1.90 13.68 5.86
C GLU A 28 1.49 12.50 4.97
N ALA A 29 1.08 12.79 3.75
CA ALA A 29 0.72 11.78 2.76
C ALA A 29 1.85 10.75 2.61
N ARG A 30 1.51 9.47 2.84
CA ARG A 30 2.47 8.37 2.84
C ARG A 30 1.98 7.19 2.03
N VAL A 31 2.93 6.33 1.66
CA VAL A 31 2.64 5.05 1.01
C VAL A 31 2.60 3.96 2.06
N VAL A 32 1.48 3.25 2.15
CA VAL A 32 1.22 2.23 3.17
C VAL A 32 1.21 0.86 2.49
N PRO A 33 2.30 0.07 2.56
CA PRO A 33 2.33 -1.29 2.03
C PRO A 33 1.38 -2.17 2.84
N VAL A 34 0.55 -2.97 2.17
CA VAL A 34 -0.43 -3.85 2.82
C VAL A 34 -0.23 -5.26 2.33
N ARG A 35 -0.03 -6.18 3.28
CA ARG A 35 0.12 -7.61 3.02
C ARG A 35 -0.68 -8.42 4.01
N PHE A 36 -1.14 -9.59 3.58
CA PHE A 36 -1.76 -10.55 4.46
C PHE A 36 -0.72 -11.42 5.14
N HIS A 37 -0.66 -11.38 6.47
CA HIS A 37 0.26 -12.22 7.22
C HIS A 37 -0.42 -13.53 7.66
N ARG A 38 -0.13 -14.62 6.93
CA ARG A 38 -0.76 -15.93 7.15
C ARG A 38 -0.63 -16.49 8.57
N ARG A 39 0.52 -16.28 9.22
CA ARG A 39 0.76 -16.80 10.58
C ARG A 39 -0.14 -16.17 11.65
N PHE A 40 -0.43 -14.87 11.51
CA PHE A 40 -1.29 -14.14 12.44
C PHE A 40 -2.71 -13.93 11.90
N ASN A 41 -3.00 -14.45 10.70
CA ASN A 41 -4.31 -14.38 10.07
C ASN A 41 -4.88 -12.95 9.98
N GLN A 42 -4.01 -11.97 9.69
CA GLN A 42 -4.36 -10.55 9.68
C GLN A 42 -3.59 -9.78 8.61
N TYR A 43 -4.12 -8.65 8.16
CA TYR A 43 -3.40 -7.70 7.33
C TYR A 43 -2.40 -6.90 8.16
N VAL A 44 -1.19 -6.72 7.64
CA VAL A 44 -0.11 -5.98 8.27
C VAL A 44 0.55 -5.02 7.27
N SER A 45 1.34 -4.10 7.80
CA SER A 45 2.18 -3.20 7.02
C SER A 45 3.59 -3.24 7.59
N ASP A 46 4.59 -3.25 6.70
CA ASP A 46 6.00 -3.08 7.08
C ASP A 46 6.36 -1.60 7.34
N ALA A 47 5.43 -0.66 7.07
CA ALA A 47 5.65 0.74 7.40
C ALA A 47 5.77 0.94 8.91
N ALA A 48 6.70 1.81 9.31
CA ALA A 48 6.88 2.14 10.71
C ALA A 48 5.56 2.65 11.31
N PRO A 49 5.14 2.13 12.49
CA PRO A 49 3.92 2.59 13.13
C PRO A 49 4.05 4.08 13.44
N PRO A 50 3.03 4.91 13.18
CA PRO A 50 3.09 6.33 13.46
C PRO A 50 3.42 6.59 14.93
N ALA A 51 4.42 7.45 15.18
CA ALA A 51 4.89 7.76 16.53
C ALA A 51 3.74 8.17 17.47
N LEU A 52 2.74 8.89 16.95
CA LEU A 52 1.56 9.34 17.68
C LEU A 52 0.76 8.22 18.36
N LEU A 53 0.79 6.99 17.85
CA LEU A 53 0.12 5.85 18.49
C LEU A 53 0.78 5.45 19.82
N HIS A 54 2.05 5.80 20.00
CA HIS A 54 2.89 5.36 21.11
C HIS A 54 3.27 6.46 22.10
N VAL A 55 3.07 7.74 21.77
CA VAL A 55 3.45 8.86 22.66
C VAL A 55 2.57 8.91 23.92
N CYS A 56 1.26 9.17 23.78
CA CYS A 56 0.33 9.24 24.90
C CYS A 56 -1.12 8.94 24.46
N SER A 57 -2.07 9.00 25.40
CA SER A 57 -3.50 8.80 25.09
C SER A 57 -4.07 9.93 24.21
N GLU A 58 -3.66 11.17 24.44
CA GLU A 58 -4.12 12.34 23.67
C GLU A 58 -3.74 12.24 22.19
N THR A 59 -2.48 11.92 21.90
CA THR A 59 -2.00 11.73 20.52
C THR A 59 -2.69 10.56 19.83
N ARG A 60 -2.96 9.48 20.57
CA ARG A 60 -3.67 8.31 20.03
C ARG A 60 -5.10 8.65 19.64
N THR A 61 -5.83 9.38 20.48
CA THR A 61 -7.20 9.81 20.18
C THR A 61 -7.23 10.72 18.95
N LEU A 62 -6.28 11.65 18.83
CA LEU A 62 -6.15 12.53 17.66
C LEU A 62 -5.81 11.74 16.38
N PHE A 63 -4.92 10.76 16.47
CA PHE A 63 -4.59 9.92 15.33
C PHE A 63 -5.79 9.08 14.88
N LEU A 64 -6.52 8.47 15.82
CA LEU A 64 -7.67 7.62 15.52
C LEU A 64 -8.90 8.40 15.03
N SER A 65 -8.97 9.72 15.25
CA SER A 65 -10.03 10.55 14.66
C SER A 65 -9.82 10.83 13.17
N THR A 66 -8.56 10.75 12.71
CA THR A 66 -8.18 11.04 11.30
C THR A 66 -7.90 9.78 10.50
N HIS A 67 -7.38 8.73 11.12
CA HIS A 67 -7.00 7.48 10.46
C HIS A 67 -7.97 6.35 10.79
N THR A 68 -8.38 5.61 9.77
CA THR A 68 -9.26 4.45 9.92
C THR A 68 -8.45 3.16 9.80
N LYS A 69 -8.80 2.15 10.63
CA LYS A 69 -8.30 0.77 10.48
C LYS A 69 -8.76 0.21 9.13
N LEU A 70 -7.83 -0.16 8.24
CA LEU A 70 -8.15 -0.67 6.90
C LEU A 70 -8.59 -2.11 6.97
N ILE A 71 -9.87 -2.37 6.70
CA ILE A 71 -10.42 -3.72 6.55
C ILE A 71 -10.50 -4.05 5.06
N LEU A 72 -9.67 -4.98 4.58
CA LEU A 72 -9.79 -5.52 3.22
C LEU A 72 -10.79 -6.67 3.18
N SER A 73 -10.69 -7.63 4.08
CA SER A 73 -11.68 -8.72 4.20
C SER A 73 -12.28 -8.70 5.61
N PRO A 74 -13.62 -8.65 5.76
CA PRO A 74 -14.28 -8.64 7.08
C PRO A 74 -13.99 -9.84 7.98
N LYS A 75 -13.48 -10.94 7.40
CA LYS A 75 -13.15 -12.17 8.14
C LYS A 75 -11.80 -12.10 8.86
N TYR A 76 -10.93 -11.22 8.42
CA TYR A 76 -9.57 -11.13 8.92
C TYR A 76 -9.32 -9.77 9.54
N ASP A 77 -8.58 -9.75 10.65
CA ASP A 77 -8.25 -8.49 11.28
C ASP A 77 -7.17 -7.73 10.49
N SER A 78 -6.92 -6.48 10.85
CA SER A 78 -5.91 -5.64 10.21
C SER A 78 -5.17 -4.76 11.21
N ALA A 79 -3.85 -4.78 11.21
CA ALA A 79 -3.04 -3.85 12.01
C ALA A 79 -2.79 -2.52 11.30
N VAL A 80 -3.37 -2.30 10.12
CA VAL A 80 -3.04 -1.17 9.24
C VAL A 80 -4.01 -0.01 9.44
N PHE A 81 -3.47 1.18 9.69
CA PHE A 81 -4.25 2.43 9.79
C PHE A 81 -3.93 3.35 8.62
N VAL A 82 -4.99 3.84 7.98
CA VAL A 82 -4.90 4.59 6.73
C VAL A 82 -5.82 5.80 6.78
N ASN A 83 -5.32 6.94 6.31
CA ASN A 83 -6.14 8.10 5.99
C ASN A 83 -6.44 8.10 4.49
N PHE A 84 -7.64 7.62 4.13
CA PHE A 84 -8.08 7.50 2.74
C PHE A 84 -8.06 8.79 1.91
N ALA A 85 -8.00 9.96 2.55
CA ALA A 85 -7.94 11.24 1.86
C ALA A 85 -6.55 11.56 1.30
N ILE A 86 -5.48 11.05 1.92
CA ILE A 86 -4.09 11.44 1.63
C ILE A 86 -3.16 10.24 1.40
N ASP A 87 -3.41 9.10 2.04
CA ASP A 87 -2.54 7.94 1.96
C ASP A 87 -2.75 7.18 0.66
N THR A 88 -1.66 6.61 0.16
CA THR A 88 -1.69 5.67 -0.97
C THR A 88 -1.52 4.25 -0.43
N ILE A 89 -2.50 3.39 -0.67
CA ILE A 89 -2.42 1.97 -0.30
C ILE A 89 -1.54 1.28 -1.33
N PHE A 90 -0.53 0.54 -0.89
CA PHE A 90 0.44 -0.11 -1.77
C PHE A 90 0.40 -1.62 -1.63
N PHE A 91 0.27 -2.32 -2.76
CA PHE A 91 0.31 -3.77 -2.84
C PHE A 91 1.61 -4.20 -3.53
N ASP A 92 2.54 -4.71 -2.73
CA ASP A 92 3.92 -5.03 -3.11
C ASP A 92 4.23 -6.52 -2.96
N GLY A 93 3.20 -7.35 -2.90
CA GLY A 93 3.31 -8.79 -2.87
C GLY A 93 1.96 -9.45 -3.17
N LEU A 94 2.00 -10.75 -3.43
CA LEU A 94 0.82 -11.58 -3.68
C LEU A 94 0.19 -12.12 -2.39
N ASP A 95 0.64 -11.63 -1.24
CA ASP A 95 0.14 -12.00 0.08
C ASP A 95 -1.29 -11.45 0.28
N CYS A 96 -2.27 -12.11 -0.31
CA CYS A 96 -3.70 -11.86 -0.16
C CYS A 96 -4.31 -12.80 0.89
N SER A 97 -5.59 -12.61 1.21
CA SER A 97 -6.26 -13.53 2.13
C SER A 97 -6.30 -14.97 1.62
N PRO A 98 -6.42 -15.99 2.50
CA PRO A 98 -6.50 -17.39 2.10
C PRO A 98 -7.71 -17.74 1.23
N GLU A 99 -8.69 -16.84 1.14
CA GLU A 99 -9.95 -17.10 0.42
C GLU A 99 -9.90 -16.73 -1.05
N GLY A 100 -8.86 -16.03 -1.49
CA GLY A 100 -8.69 -15.68 -2.89
C GLY A 100 -7.62 -14.63 -3.11
N ASP A 101 -7.85 -13.81 -4.12
CA ASP A 101 -6.88 -12.81 -4.58
C ASP A 101 -7.22 -11.40 -4.11
N LEU A 102 -6.38 -10.45 -4.51
CA LEU A 102 -6.53 -9.03 -4.20
C LEU A 102 -7.88 -8.47 -4.66
N SER A 103 -8.40 -8.90 -5.80
CA SER A 103 -9.70 -8.42 -6.30
C SER A 103 -10.84 -8.89 -5.42
N LEU A 104 -10.80 -10.13 -4.92
CA LEU A 104 -11.81 -10.65 -3.99
C LEU A 104 -11.76 -9.91 -2.65
N ASP A 105 -10.56 -9.66 -2.15
CA ASP A 105 -10.34 -8.88 -0.92
C ASP A 105 -10.92 -7.47 -1.09
N LEU A 106 -10.57 -6.75 -2.17
CA LEU A 106 -11.09 -5.42 -2.46
C LEU A 106 -12.62 -5.42 -2.64
N ALA A 107 -13.19 -6.43 -3.29
CA ALA A 107 -14.64 -6.55 -3.49
C ALA A 107 -15.39 -6.63 -2.15
N ARG A 108 -14.83 -7.38 -1.19
CA ARG A 108 -15.40 -7.59 0.13
C ARG A 108 -15.13 -6.46 1.10
N SER A 109 -14.16 -5.60 0.81
CA SER A 109 -13.79 -4.50 1.68
C SER A 109 -14.98 -3.54 1.87
N PRO A 110 -15.34 -3.21 3.13
CA PRO A 110 -16.28 -2.13 3.41
C PRO A 110 -15.72 -0.75 3.04
N HIS A 111 -14.42 -0.64 2.78
CA HIS A 111 -13.74 0.61 2.47
C HIS A 111 -13.42 0.79 0.99
N ARG A 112 -13.82 -0.15 0.12
CA ARG A 112 -13.52 -0.09 -1.32
C ARG A 112 -13.92 1.22 -2.00
N THR A 113 -15.00 1.85 -1.53
CA THR A 113 -15.50 3.14 -2.03
C THR A 113 -14.78 4.36 -1.44
N ARG A 114 -13.95 4.17 -0.41
CA ARG A 114 -13.16 5.22 0.24
C ARG A 114 -11.74 5.26 -0.30
N ILE A 115 -11.24 4.20 -0.93
CA ILE A 115 -9.90 4.16 -1.51
C ILE A 115 -9.81 5.14 -2.69
N LEU A 116 -9.01 6.19 -2.54
CA LEU A 116 -8.80 7.22 -3.56
C LEU A 116 -7.47 7.04 -4.31
N SER A 117 -6.45 6.52 -3.63
CA SER A 117 -5.09 6.37 -4.16
C SER A 117 -4.58 4.96 -3.90
N CYS A 118 -4.16 4.27 -4.96
CA CYS A 118 -3.63 2.91 -4.88
C CYS A 118 -2.34 2.78 -5.70
N ALA A 119 -1.41 1.98 -5.21
CA ALA A 119 -0.19 1.61 -5.91
C ALA A 119 -0.09 0.08 -5.95
N ILE A 120 0.35 -0.49 -7.07
CA ILE A 120 0.61 -1.91 -7.22
C ILE A 120 2.00 -2.08 -7.81
N GLU A 121 2.80 -2.95 -7.20
CA GLU A 121 4.11 -3.30 -7.72
C GLU A 121 3.99 -4.04 -9.05
N THR A 122 4.87 -3.71 -10.01
CA THR A 122 4.72 -4.18 -11.39
C THR A 122 4.73 -5.71 -11.48
N GLN A 123 5.59 -6.42 -10.76
CA GLN A 123 5.63 -7.89 -10.86
C GLN A 123 4.32 -8.51 -10.36
N VAL A 124 3.77 -7.97 -9.27
CA VAL A 124 2.43 -8.35 -8.77
C VAL A 124 1.36 -8.07 -9.84
N TRP A 125 1.41 -6.89 -10.48
CA TRP A 125 0.48 -6.54 -11.55
C TRP A 125 0.52 -7.52 -12.73
N GLU A 126 1.72 -7.88 -13.19
CA GLU A 126 1.91 -8.85 -14.26
C GLU A 126 1.33 -10.22 -13.90
N ILE A 127 1.65 -10.74 -12.71
CA ILE A 127 1.17 -12.04 -12.26
C ILE A 127 -0.36 -12.05 -12.15
N LEU A 128 -0.97 -10.97 -11.64
CA LEU A 128 -2.43 -10.87 -11.56
C LEU A 128 -3.10 -10.93 -12.94
N ARG A 129 -2.41 -10.52 -14.00
CA ARG A 129 -2.92 -10.54 -15.39
C ARG A 129 -2.68 -11.87 -16.11
N VAL A 130 -1.67 -12.64 -15.72
CA VAL A 130 -1.47 -14.01 -16.26
C VAL A 130 -2.70 -14.89 -15.99
N PHE A 131 -3.32 -14.73 -14.81
CA PHE A 131 -4.41 -15.61 -14.38
C PHE A 131 -5.81 -15.04 -14.62
N LYS A 132 -5.95 -13.80 -15.10
CA LYS A 132 -7.25 -13.12 -15.20
C LYS A 132 -7.59 -12.67 -16.59
N TYR A 133 -8.85 -12.91 -16.96
CA TYR A 133 -9.42 -12.46 -18.23
C TYR A 133 -9.84 -10.98 -18.20
N ASP A 134 -10.17 -10.42 -17.02
CA ASP A 134 -10.51 -8.99 -16.88
C ASP A 134 -9.26 -8.17 -16.50
N PRO A 135 -8.78 -7.25 -17.36
CA PRO A 135 -7.59 -6.42 -17.09
C PRO A 135 -7.83 -5.33 -16.04
N LEU A 136 -9.06 -5.13 -15.56
CA LEU A 136 -9.41 -4.12 -14.57
C LEU A 136 -9.99 -4.71 -13.28
N SER A 137 -9.86 -6.02 -13.05
CA SER A 137 -10.52 -6.72 -11.92
C SER A 137 -10.32 -6.06 -10.56
N GLU A 138 -9.11 -5.60 -10.22
CA GLU A 138 -8.79 -4.92 -8.97
C GLU A 138 -9.30 -3.48 -8.97
N VAL A 139 -9.10 -2.78 -10.09
CA VAL A 139 -9.41 -1.35 -10.23
C VAL A 139 -10.91 -1.11 -10.17
N ARG A 140 -11.72 -2.00 -10.77
CA ARG A 140 -13.19 -1.95 -10.74
C ARG A 140 -13.76 -2.08 -9.35
N MET A 141 -13.05 -2.72 -8.42
CA MET A 141 -13.49 -2.83 -7.03
C MET A 141 -13.35 -1.51 -6.27
N MET A 142 -12.59 -0.56 -6.78
CA MET A 142 -12.37 0.77 -6.20
C MET A 142 -13.05 1.87 -7.04
N PRO A 143 -14.38 2.04 -6.94
CA PRO A 143 -15.13 2.90 -7.85
C PRO A 143 -14.84 4.40 -7.70
N LYS A 144 -14.25 4.83 -6.56
CA LYS A 144 -13.87 6.23 -6.32
C LYS A 144 -12.37 6.47 -6.46
N LEU A 145 -11.64 5.52 -7.05
CA LEU A 145 -10.21 5.66 -7.28
C LEU A 145 -9.94 6.90 -8.15
N LYS A 146 -9.04 7.76 -7.69
CA LYS A 146 -8.58 8.97 -8.37
C LYS A 146 -7.20 8.78 -8.97
N THR A 147 -6.32 8.07 -8.27
CA THR A 147 -4.95 7.84 -8.69
C THR A 147 -4.58 6.37 -8.54
N MET A 148 -3.86 5.88 -9.54
CA MET A 148 -3.28 4.55 -9.56
C MET A 148 -1.82 4.64 -10.00
N ALA A 149 -0.92 4.00 -9.26
CA ALA A 149 0.48 3.90 -9.63
C ALA A 149 0.88 2.45 -9.89
N LEU A 150 1.59 2.21 -11.00
CA LEU A 150 2.38 0.99 -11.15
C LEU A 150 3.81 1.29 -10.70
N VAL A 151 4.27 0.54 -9.70
CA VAL A 151 5.54 0.79 -9.03
C VAL A 151 6.58 -0.19 -9.52
N MET A 152 7.63 0.34 -10.14
CA MET A 152 8.84 -0.41 -10.45
C MET A 152 9.82 -0.25 -9.30
N MET A 153 10.16 -1.37 -8.65
CA MET A 153 11.27 -1.40 -7.70
C MET A 153 12.58 -1.27 -8.47
N ARG A 154 13.45 -0.34 -8.08
CA ARG A 154 14.83 -0.32 -8.52
C ARG A 154 15.51 -1.53 -7.92
N ASP A 155 16.05 -2.38 -8.77
CA ASP A 155 16.99 -3.44 -8.36
C ASP A 155 18.12 -2.78 -7.55
N HIS A 156 18.01 -2.80 -6.23
CA HIS A 156 19.14 -2.50 -5.37
C HIS A 156 20.04 -3.72 -5.51
N ASP A 157 21.15 -3.53 -6.23
CA ASP A 157 22.27 -4.47 -6.36
C ASP A 157 22.35 -5.47 -5.22
N GLY A 158 22.11 -6.75 -5.52
CA GLY A 158 22.81 -7.89 -4.88
C GLY A 158 22.81 -7.99 -3.36
N GLY A 159 21.95 -7.28 -2.64
CA GLY A 159 21.74 -7.45 -1.22
C GLY A 159 20.63 -8.43 -1.01
N GLU A 160 20.96 -9.72 -0.91
CA GLU A 160 20.10 -10.77 -0.38
C GLU A 160 19.21 -10.25 0.75
N ARG A 161 17.99 -9.81 0.44
CA ARG A 161 16.85 -10.04 1.32
C ARG A 161 16.52 -11.52 1.18
N GLU A 162 17.45 -12.36 1.63
CA GLU A 162 17.22 -13.73 2.06
C GLU A 162 16.23 -13.62 3.23
N ARG A 163 14.96 -13.32 2.94
CA ARG A 163 13.86 -13.72 3.81
C ARG A 163 13.88 -15.23 3.74
N ARG A 164 14.67 -15.84 4.66
CA ARG A 164 14.73 -17.28 4.88
C ARG A 164 13.34 -17.80 5.18
N HIS A 165 12.57 -18.07 4.14
CA HIS A 165 11.56 -19.08 4.18
C HIS A 165 12.32 -20.39 4.03
N ILE A 166 12.68 -20.99 5.17
CA ILE A 166 13.20 -22.36 5.19
C ILE A 166 12.00 -23.25 4.86
N ASP A 167 11.73 -23.43 3.57
CA ASP A 167 11.05 -24.62 3.11
C ASP A 167 12.10 -25.73 2.97
N ARG A 168 12.03 -26.69 3.89
CA ARG A 168 12.82 -27.92 3.84
C ARG A 168 12.36 -28.78 2.66
N TYR A 169 12.77 -28.50 1.44
CA TYR A 169 12.94 -29.53 0.39
C TYR A 169 13.88 -28.94 -0.68
N GLY A 170 15.10 -29.50 -0.76
CA GLY A 170 16.18 -28.89 -1.54
C GLY A 170 16.01 -29.03 -3.06
N SER A 171 16.43 -28.00 -3.80
CA SER A 171 17.22 -28.13 -5.03
C SER A 171 17.69 -26.77 -5.58
N HIS A 172 18.98 -26.69 -5.88
CA HIS A 172 19.71 -25.84 -6.84
C HIS A 172 19.50 -24.30 -6.89
N ASN A 173 20.56 -23.59 -6.47
CA ASN A 173 20.74 -22.16 -6.71
C ASN A 173 21.12 -21.90 -8.17
N PHE A 174 20.21 -21.27 -8.92
CA PHE A 174 20.49 -20.68 -10.23
C PHE A 174 20.77 -19.19 -10.06
N THR A 175 22.04 -18.79 -10.13
CA THR A 175 22.43 -17.37 -10.09
C THR A 175 22.51 -16.82 -11.52
N VAL A 176 21.51 -16.03 -11.91
CA VAL A 176 21.56 -15.21 -13.13
C VAL A 176 22.28 -13.90 -12.83
N ARG A 177 23.37 -13.61 -13.54
CA ARG A 177 23.96 -12.27 -13.58
C ARG A 177 23.14 -11.41 -14.55
N VAL A 178 22.56 -10.32 -14.05
CA VAL A 178 21.70 -9.42 -14.81
C VAL A 178 22.52 -8.25 -15.37
N ASN A 179 22.43 -8.01 -16.69
CA ASN A 179 23.13 -6.93 -17.39
C ASN A 179 22.29 -5.64 -17.44
N SER A 180 22.99 -4.50 -17.51
CA SER A 180 22.48 -3.10 -17.57
C SER A 180 21.37 -2.81 -18.59
N THR A 181 21.22 -3.63 -19.64
CA THR A 181 20.18 -3.51 -20.68
C THR A 181 18.76 -3.87 -20.20
N THR A 182 18.64 -4.45 -19.02
CA THR A 182 17.37 -4.97 -18.48
C THR A 182 16.51 -3.86 -17.89
N VAL A 183 17.11 -2.79 -17.36
CA VAL A 183 16.36 -1.68 -16.73
C VAL A 183 15.61 -0.85 -17.75
N GLU A 184 16.24 -0.50 -18.89
CA GLU A 184 15.55 0.19 -19.99
C GLU A 184 14.42 -0.65 -20.58
N SER A 185 14.66 -1.96 -20.75
CA SER A 185 13.64 -2.91 -21.21
C SER A 185 12.47 -3.00 -20.22
N GLY A 186 12.77 -3.04 -18.91
CA GLY A 186 11.77 -3.00 -17.84
C GLY A 186 10.96 -1.69 -17.88
N LEU A 187 11.61 -0.54 -18.05
CA LEU A 187 10.94 0.76 -18.14
C LEU A 187 9.97 0.82 -19.32
N ILE A 188 10.38 0.32 -20.48
CA ILE A 188 9.53 0.23 -21.66
C ILE A 188 8.32 -0.67 -21.38
N ASN A 189 8.52 -1.82 -20.73
CA ASN A 189 7.43 -2.73 -20.39
C ASN A 189 6.41 -2.09 -19.44
N VAL A 190 6.87 -1.45 -18.36
CA VAL A 190 5.98 -0.80 -17.39
C VAL A 190 5.24 0.38 -17.98
N GLN A 191 5.92 1.17 -18.82
CA GLN A 191 5.27 2.23 -19.57
C GLN A 191 4.16 1.67 -20.48
N GLY A 192 4.43 0.54 -21.16
CA GLY A 192 3.43 -0.20 -21.94
C GLY A 192 2.23 -0.65 -21.11
N TRP A 193 2.45 -1.16 -19.89
CA TRP A 193 1.38 -1.53 -18.96
C TRP A 193 0.54 -0.34 -18.51
N VAL A 194 1.19 0.78 -18.18
CA VAL A 194 0.52 2.02 -17.81
C VAL A 194 -0.36 2.53 -18.95
N ASP A 195 0.15 2.51 -20.18
CA ASP A 195 -0.61 2.99 -21.35
C ASP A 195 -1.76 2.05 -21.71
N THR A 196 -1.56 0.74 -21.58
CA THR A 196 -2.64 -0.25 -21.72
C THR A 196 -3.74 0.00 -20.69
N LEU A 197 -3.38 0.18 -19.41
CA LEU A 197 -4.32 0.45 -18.34
C LEU A 197 -5.09 1.77 -18.56
N ARG A 198 -4.41 2.82 -19.03
CA ARG A 198 -5.07 4.09 -19.40
C ARG A 198 -6.07 3.90 -20.53
N ASN A 199 -5.72 3.11 -21.54
CA ASN A 199 -6.61 2.83 -22.67
C ASN A 199 -7.84 2.04 -22.21
N ASP A 200 -7.65 1.01 -21.39
CA ASP A 200 -8.74 0.19 -20.83
C ASP A 200 -9.70 1.03 -19.99
N LEU A 201 -9.18 1.91 -19.13
CA LEU A 201 -9.99 2.82 -18.31
C LEU A 201 -10.82 3.82 -19.13
N ARG A 202 -10.36 4.17 -20.34
CA ARG A 202 -11.07 5.09 -21.25
C ARG A 202 -12.14 4.39 -22.09
N GLN A 203 -12.18 3.05 -22.10
CA GLN A 203 -13.13 2.33 -22.96
C GLN A 203 -14.60 2.63 -22.57
N PRO A 204 -15.51 2.85 -23.54
CA PRO A 204 -16.90 3.26 -23.28
C PRO A 204 -17.73 2.26 -22.46
N LEU A 205 -17.32 0.99 -22.42
CA LEU A 205 -17.95 -0.05 -21.60
C LEU A 205 -17.76 0.17 -20.10
N ASN A 206 -16.77 0.98 -19.71
CA ASN A 206 -16.41 1.23 -18.32
C ASN A 206 -17.17 2.43 -17.72
N ARG A 207 -18.51 2.34 -17.70
CA ARG A 207 -19.40 3.36 -17.12
C ARG A 207 -19.25 3.56 -15.61
N LEU A 208 -18.42 2.76 -14.93
CA LEU A 208 -18.19 2.84 -13.48
C LEU A 208 -17.59 4.19 -13.05
N TRP A 209 -16.80 4.83 -13.94
CA TRP A 209 -16.09 6.07 -13.66
C TRP A 209 -16.68 7.26 -14.40
N ALA A 210 -18.02 7.42 -14.35
CA ALA A 210 -18.82 8.44 -15.03
C ALA A 210 -18.27 9.90 -14.93
N GLY A 211 -17.24 10.21 -15.72
CA GLY A 211 -16.56 11.49 -15.77
C GLY A 211 -15.32 11.64 -14.87
N ASN A 212 -14.95 10.65 -14.05
CA ASN A 212 -13.80 10.74 -13.14
C ASN A 212 -12.89 9.51 -13.28
N ILE A 213 -12.22 9.43 -14.44
CA ILE A 213 -11.30 8.35 -14.78
C ILE A 213 -10.05 8.48 -13.90
N PRO A 214 -9.62 7.40 -13.21
CA PRO A 214 -8.41 7.47 -12.40
C PRO A 214 -7.18 7.80 -13.24
N THR A 215 -6.32 8.66 -12.70
CA THR A 215 -5.03 8.98 -13.29
C THR A 215 -4.07 7.81 -13.03
N VAL A 216 -3.52 7.25 -14.09
CA VAL A 216 -2.51 6.19 -13.99
C VAL A 216 -1.11 6.78 -14.14
N GLN A 217 -0.21 6.44 -13.22
CA GLN A 217 1.17 6.90 -13.16
C GLN A 217 2.13 5.71 -13.05
N MET A 218 3.38 5.92 -13.43
CA MET A 218 4.49 5.02 -13.15
C MET A 218 5.34 5.64 -12.04
N TRP A 219 5.65 4.87 -11.01
CA TRP A 219 6.56 5.29 -9.94
C TRP A 219 7.83 4.44 -9.98
N LEU A 220 8.97 5.08 -9.71
CA LEU A 220 10.25 4.42 -9.50
C LEU A 220 10.56 4.49 -8.01
N TRP A 221 10.72 3.34 -7.37
CA TRP A 221 11.06 3.24 -5.95
C TRP A 221 12.49 2.74 -5.80
#